data_AF-A0A3L7N5P3-F1
#
_entry.id   AF-A0A3L7N5P3-F1
#
_cell.length_a   1.000
_cell.length_b   1.000
_cell.length_c   1.000
_cell.angle_alpha   90.00
_cell.angle_beta   90.00
_cell.angle_gamma   90.00
#
_symmetry.space_group_name_H-M   'P 1'
#
loop_
_entity.id
_entity.type
_entity.pdbx_description
1 polymer ?
#
loop_
_entity_poly.entity_id
_entity_poly.type
_entity_poly.pdbx_seq_one_letter_code
_entity_poly.pdbx_strand_id
1 'polypeptide(L)'
;MFMDVLQSFSPLVESLSLDEAFVDLSGTQRLFGAPAETVVQIVARVHEATGLNCSIGLAPSKFVAKIASDLRKPRGVVIVDSEGLMQFLAPLDISRMWGVGPVAEERFRRQGYATFADLQRVSEAKVFGDLGDAGRHAWQLAQGIDARDVVPERAPKSIGQEETFEKDTLDIDRLRQVLLGQTESVARRLRRQGLAARTVTLKLRFSDFQTVTRRATFSVATNIGLEFWSSARELFDQWASKEAQPLRLIGVSLGGLEAQTHIAELFPDPAMDRQRRLDGAADAIRAKFGVEAVNRAAAIVRSEE
;
A
#
# COMPACT_ATOMS: atom_id res chain seq x y z
N MET A 1 -6.16 -16.85 2.09
CA MET A 1 -7.49 -17.44 2.35
C MET A 1 -8.63 -16.59 1.81
N PHE A 2 -8.78 -15.32 2.22
CA PHE A 2 -9.79 -14.41 1.64
C PHE A 2 -9.55 -14.15 0.13
N MET A 3 -8.33 -13.73 -0.24
CA MET A 3 -7.98 -13.50 -1.65
C MET A 3 -8.10 -14.79 -2.49
N ASP A 4 -7.67 -15.93 -1.96
CA ASP A 4 -7.77 -17.23 -2.67
C ASP A 4 -9.23 -17.58 -3.02
N VAL A 5 -10.18 -17.27 -2.12
CA VAL A 5 -11.62 -17.44 -2.40
C VAL A 5 -12.03 -16.54 -3.57
N LEU A 6 -11.66 -15.25 -3.56
CA LEU A 6 -12.01 -14.33 -4.64
C LEU A 6 -11.40 -14.77 -5.99
N GLN A 7 -10.15 -15.23 -5.96
CA GLN A 7 -9.43 -15.73 -7.15
C GLN A 7 -10.06 -17.00 -7.73
N SER A 8 -10.86 -17.74 -6.96
CA SER A 8 -11.62 -18.88 -7.48
C SER A 8 -12.82 -18.48 -8.34
N PHE A 9 -13.31 -17.24 -8.23
CA PHE A 9 -14.43 -16.72 -9.03
C PHE A 9 -13.96 -15.93 -10.26
N SER A 10 -12.77 -15.33 -10.22
CA SER A 10 -12.20 -14.61 -11.34
C SER A 10 -10.68 -14.55 -11.25
N PRO A 11 -9.94 -14.64 -12.37
CA PRO A 11 -8.51 -14.33 -12.39
C PRO A 11 -8.23 -12.82 -12.22
N LEU A 12 -9.24 -11.97 -12.41
CA LEU A 12 -9.15 -10.52 -12.30
C LEU A 12 -9.52 -10.06 -10.90
N VAL A 13 -8.58 -10.23 -9.96
CA VAL A 13 -8.71 -9.79 -8.56
C VAL A 13 -7.63 -8.76 -8.25
N GLU A 14 -8.04 -7.54 -7.92
CA GLU A 14 -7.16 -6.45 -7.50
C GLU A 14 -7.29 -6.21 -6.00
N SER A 15 -6.25 -6.56 -5.25
CA SER A 15 -6.14 -6.29 -3.81
C SER A 15 -5.94 -4.80 -3.54
N LEU A 16 -6.80 -4.20 -2.72
CA LEU A 16 -6.62 -2.83 -2.19
C LEU A 16 -5.98 -2.85 -0.79
N SER A 17 -6.35 -3.83 0.02
CA SER A 17 -5.84 -4.07 1.37
C SER A 17 -5.94 -5.58 1.69
N LEU A 18 -5.60 -5.97 2.92
CA LEU A 18 -5.74 -7.36 3.36
C LEU A 18 -7.19 -7.86 3.33
N ASP A 19 -8.16 -6.97 3.49
CA ASP A 19 -9.59 -7.23 3.65
C ASP A 19 -10.49 -6.63 2.55
N GLU A 20 -9.89 -5.96 1.55
CA GLU A 20 -10.61 -5.32 0.45
C GLU A 20 -9.99 -5.65 -0.90
N ALA A 21 -10.84 -6.01 -1.87
CA ALA A 21 -10.43 -6.25 -3.25
C ALA A 21 -11.56 -5.93 -4.24
N PHE A 22 -11.17 -5.59 -5.47
CA PHE A 22 -12.06 -5.60 -6.63
C PHE A 22 -11.99 -6.94 -7.34
N VAL A 23 -13.13 -7.42 -7.84
CA VAL A 23 -13.24 -8.64 -8.63
C VAL A 23 -14.03 -8.31 -9.89
N ASP A 24 -13.43 -8.53 -11.06
CA ASP A 24 -14.16 -8.41 -12.33
C ASP A 24 -14.87 -9.73 -12.64
N LEU A 25 -16.21 -9.69 -12.66
CA LEU A 25 -17.07 -10.84 -12.95
C LEU A 25 -17.45 -10.95 -14.43
N SER A 26 -16.97 -10.04 -15.29
CA SER A 26 -17.24 -10.06 -16.73
C SER A 26 -16.75 -11.38 -17.35
N GLY A 27 -17.62 -12.03 -18.12
CA GLY A 27 -17.31 -13.32 -18.77
C GLY A 27 -17.41 -14.54 -17.86
N THR A 28 -17.70 -14.39 -16.58
CA THR A 28 -17.79 -15.51 -15.61
C THR A 28 -19.18 -16.16 -15.57
N GLN A 29 -20.16 -15.63 -16.31
CA GLN A 29 -21.58 -15.97 -16.13
C GLN A 29 -21.91 -17.44 -16.43
N ARG A 30 -21.18 -18.09 -17.34
CA ARG A 30 -21.38 -19.51 -17.65
C ARG A 30 -20.95 -20.43 -16.50
N LEU A 31 -20.04 -19.98 -15.64
CA LEU A 31 -19.50 -20.77 -14.53
C LEU A 31 -20.31 -20.54 -13.26
N PHE A 32 -20.69 -19.29 -12.98
CA PHE A 32 -21.25 -18.90 -11.67
C PHE A 32 -22.65 -18.30 -11.73
N GLY A 33 -23.23 -18.12 -12.93
CA GLY A 33 -24.54 -17.51 -13.09
C GLY A 33 -24.50 -15.99 -13.25
N ALA A 34 -25.63 -15.32 -13.05
CA ALA A 34 -25.69 -13.88 -13.15
C ALA A 34 -24.82 -13.23 -12.06
N PRO A 35 -24.19 -12.05 -12.28
CA PRO A 35 -23.31 -11.43 -11.29
C PRO A 35 -23.95 -11.26 -9.90
N ALA A 36 -25.26 -11.00 -9.84
CA ALA A 36 -26.00 -10.91 -8.58
C ALA A 36 -26.03 -12.25 -7.80
N GLU A 37 -26.13 -13.38 -8.50
CA GLU A 37 -26.09 -14.72 -7.92
C GLU A 37 -24.67 -15.07 -7.47
N THR A 38 -23.67 -14.73 -8.28
CA THR A 38 -22.25 -14.92 -7.94
C THR A 38 -21.87 -14.19 -6.65
N VAL A 39 -22.40 -12.98 -6.41
CA VAL A 39 -22.18 -12.25 -5.16
C VAL A 39 -22.65 -13.03 -3.93
N VAL A 40 -23.81 -13.68 -4.00
CA VAL A 40 -24.31 -14.53 -2.90
C VAL A 40 -23.38 -15.71 -2.64
N GLN A 41 -22.86 -16.33 -3.71
CA GLN A 41 -21.90 -17.42 -3.60
C GLN A 41 -20.57 -16.95 -2.98
N ILE A 42 -20.08 -15.77 -3.34
CA ILE A 42 -18.86 -15.18 -2.76
C ILE A 42 -19.03 -14.98 -1.26
N VAL A 43 -20.15 -14.39 -0.81
CA VAL A 43 -20.42 -14.17 0.63
C VAL A 43 -20.39 -15.51 1.39
N ALA A 44 -21.08 -16.52 0.87
CA ALA A 44 -21.12 -17.85 1.49
C ALA A 44 -19.72 -18.49 1.55
N ARG A 45 -18.97 -18.44 0.45
CA ARG A 45 -17.64 -19.08 0.36
C ARG A 45 -16.60 -18.37 1.20
N VAL A 46 -16.64 -17.04 1.30
CA VAL A 46 -15.79 -16.27 2.21
C VAL A 46 -16.10 -16.66 3.66
N HIS A 47 -17.37 -16.78 4.01
CA HIS A 47 -17.77 -17.16 5.37
C HIS A 47 -17.34 -18.60 5.71
N GLU A 48 -17.56 -19.55 4.81
CA GLU A 48 -17.13 -20.94 4.98
C GLU A 48 -15.61 -21.05 5.17
N ALA A 49 -14.84 -20.32 4.36
CA ALA A 49 -13.39 -20.37 4.46
C ALA A 49 -12.87 -19.68 5.73
N THR A 50 -13.39 -18.49 6.06
CA THR A 50 -12.77 -17.58 7.05
C THR A 50 -13.49 -17.48 8.39
N GLY A 51 -14.76 -17.89 8.47
CA GLY A 51 -15.65 -17.58 9.59
C GLY A 51 -16.07 -16.10 9.66
N LEU A 52 -15.59 -15.25 8.75
CA LEU A 52 -15.88 -13.81 8.71
C LEU A 52 -17.03 -13.52 7.73
N ASN A 53 -17.70 -12.37 7.92
CA ASN A 53 -18.68 -11.89 6.96
C ASN A 53 -18.04 -10.77 6.13
N CYS A 54 -18.50 -10.59 4.89
CA CYS A 54 -18.11 -9.47 4.04
C CYS A 54 -19.33 -8.64 3.61
N SER A 55 -19.08 -7.39 3.25
CA SER A 55 -20.02 -6.56 2.49
C SER A 55 -19.55 -6.49 1.05
N ILE A 56 -20.46 -6.45 0.08
CA ILE A 56 -20.13 -6.45 -1.34
C ILE A 56 -20.93 -5.37 -2.06
N GLY A 57 -20.25 -4.58 -2.89
CA GLY A 57 -20.87 -3.70 -3.87
C GLY A 57 -20.69 -4.26 -5.27
N LEU A 58 -21.78 -4.51 -5.99
CA LEU A 58 -21.78 -4.92 -7.39
C LEU A 58 -22.25 -3.74 -8.25
N ALA A 59 -21.41 -3.29 -9.17
CA ALA A 59 -21.72 -2.18 -10.07
C ALA A 59 -20.93 -2.27 -11.38
N PRO A 60 -21.29 -1.49 -12.42
CA PRO A 60 -20.61 -1.49 -13.73
C PRO A 60 -19.17 -0.95 -13.71
N SER A 61 -18.75 -0.28 -12.65
CA SER A 61 -17.40 0.26 -12.52
C SER A 61 -16.85 0.16 -11.11
N LYS A 62 -15.51 0.16 -10.99
CA LYS A 62 -14.80 0.06 -9.70
C LYS A 62 -15.22 1.15 -8.73
N PHE A 63 -15.30 2.39 -9.21
CA PHE A 63 -15.73 3.52 -8.41
C PHE A 63 -17.10 3.30 -7.73
N VAL A 64 -18.10 2.93 -8.53
CA VAL A 64 -19.47 2.74 -8.01
C VAL A 64 -19.54 1.50 -7.13
N ALA A 65 -18.83 0.42 -7.49
CA ALA A 65 -18.77 -0.79 -6.69
C ALA A 65 -18.17 -0.51 -5.29
N LYS A 66 -17.13 0.31 -5.21
CA LYS A 66 -16.53 0.72 -3.93
C LYS A 66 -17.53 1.49 -3.06
N ILE A 67 -18.18 2.51 -3.61
CA ILE A 67 -19.22 3.26 -2.89
C ILE A 67 -20.33 2.33 -2.41
N ALA A 68 -20.85 1.48 -3.30
CA ALA A 68 -21.90 0.53 -3.00
C ALA A 68 -21.52 -0.41 -1.84
N SER A 69 -20.27 -0.90 -1.81
CA SER A 69 -19.79 -1.81 -0.77
C SER A 69 -19.76 -1.18 0.64
N ASP A 70 -19.59 0.15 0.72
CA ASP A 70 -19.49 0.90 1.98
C ASP A 70 -20.86 1.31 2.55
N LEU A 71 -21.90 1.44 1.71
CA LEU A 71 -23.20 2.01 2.12
C LEU A 71 -23.99 1.18 3.12
N ARG A 72 -23.91 -0.15 3.02
CA ARG A 72 -24.70 -1.08 3.87
C ARG A 72 -23.82 -1.93 4.79
N LYS A 73 -22.64 -1.43 5.18
CA LYS A 73 -21.81 -2.12 6.18
C LYS A 73 -22.49 -2.12 7.57
N PRO A 74 -22.39 -3.21 8.35
CA PRO A 74 -21.76 -4.51 8.03
C PRO A 74 -22.71 -5.51 7.34
N ARG A 75 -22.15 -6.51 6.63
CA ARG A 75 -22.86 -7.64 5.97
C ARG A 75 -23.86 -7.24 4.87
N GLY A 76 -23.68 -6.08 4.27
CA GLY A 76 -24.56 -5.57 3.22
C GLY A 76 -24.08 -5.97 1.84
N VAL A 77 -25.02 -6.40 1.00
CA VAL A 77 -24.83 -6.46 -0.45
C VAL A 77 -25.56 -5.29 -1.08
N VAL A 78 -24.92 -4.48 -1.91
CA VAL A 78 -25.56 -3.41 -2.69
C VAL A 78 -25.30 -3.69 -4.17
N ILE A 79 -26.37 -3.74 -4.96
CA ILE A 79 -26.29 -3.95 -6.41
C ILE A 79 -26.78 -2.65 -7.06
N VAL A 80 -25.96 -2.10 -7.94
CA VAL A 80 -26.26 -0.92 -8.75
C VAL A 80 -26.19 -1.36 -10.20
N ASP A 81 -27.31 -1.28 -10.92
CA ASP A 81 -27.34 -1.55 -12.35
C ASP A 81 -26.94 -0.29 -13.15
N SER A 82 -26.69 -0.47 -14.45
CA SER A 82 -26.31 0.64 -15.32
C SER A 82 -27.44 1.66 -15.51
N GLU A 83 -28.70 1.23 -15.45
CA GLU A 83 -29.88 2.09 -15.67
C GLU A 83 -30.15 3.03 -14.49
N GLY A 84 -29.96 2.55 -13.26
CA GLY A 84 -30.17 3.29 -12.02
C GLY A 84 -28.91 3.96 -11.46
N LEU A 85 -27.75 3.80 -12.12
CA LEU A 85 -26.46 4.29 -11.63
C LEU A 85 -26.48 5.79 -11.32
N MET A 86 -27.02 6.59 -12.22
CA MET A 86 -27.03 8.05 -12.08
C MET A 86 -27.89 8.50 -10.91
N GLN A 87 -29.07 7.91 -10.76
CA GLN A 87 -30.01 8.17 -9.67
C GLN A 87 -29.46 7.67 -8.33
N PHE A 88 -28.72 6.54 -8.34
CA PHE A 88 -28.04 6.02 -7.17
C PHE A 88 -26.94 6.98 -6.67
N LEU A 89 -26.13 7.54 -7.57
CA LEU A 89 -25.07 8.47 -7.21
C LEU A 89 -25.60 9.83 -6.77
N ALA A 90 -26.60 10.37 -7.48
CA ALA A 90 -27.10 11.74 -7.31
C ALA A 90 -27.25 12.24 -5.85
N PRO A 91 -27.91 11.51 -4.93
CA PRO A 91 -28.14 12.00 -3.56
C PRO A 91 -26.92 11.89 -2.65
N LEU A 92 -25.83 11.25 -3.09
CA LEU A 92 -24.66 11.03 -2.24
C LEU A 92 -23.90 12.35 -2.02
N ASP A 93 -23.38 12.50 -0.81
CA ASP A 93 -22.48 13.60 -0.46
C ASP A 93 -21.12 13.41 -1.16
N ILE A 94 -20.50 14.51 -1.58
CA ILE A 94 -19.23 14.48 -2.33
C ILE A 94 -18.08 13.80 -1.56
N SER A 95 -18.14 13.79 -0.22
CA SER A 95 -17.20 13.06 0.64
C SER A 95 -17.19 11.55 0.40
N ARG A 96 -18.25 10.99 -0.21
CA ARG A 96 -18.34 9.57 -0.60
C ARG A 96 -17.51 9.24 -1.83
N MET A 97 -17.04 10.24 -2.57
CA MET A 97 -16.21 10.01 -3.75
C MET A 97 -14.87 9.39 -3.35
N TRP A 98 -14.63 8.16 -3.78
CA TRP A 98 -13.36 7.46 -3.53
C TRP A 98 -12.17 8.27 -4.06
N GLY A 99 -11.28 8.68 -3.15
CA GLY A 99 -10.12 9.54 -3.44
C GLY A 99 -10.28 10.99 -2.99
N VAL A 100 -11.49 11.41 -2.58
CA VAL A 100 -11.74 12.72 -1.98
C VAL A 100 -11.54 12.62 -0.47
N GLY A 101 -10.50 13.28 0.04
CA GLY A 101 -10.30 13.50 1.47
C GLY A 101 -10.83 14.87 1.94
N PRO A 102 -10.75 15.19 3.25
CA PRO A 102 -11.36 16.38 3.84
C PRO A 102 -10.95 17.70 3.17
N VAL A 103 -9.69 17.81 2.74
CA VAL A 103 -9.18 19.02 2.05
C VAL A 103 -9.79 19.18 0.66
N ALA A 104 -9.94 18.08 -0.07
CA ALA A 104 -10.55 18.10 -1.39
C ALA A 104 -12.06 18.34 -1.28
N GLU A 105 -12.73 17.72 -0.31
CA GLU A 105 -14.15 17.94 -0.02
C GLU A 105 -14.45 19.42 0.23
N GLU A 106 -13.70 20.08 1.11
CA GLU A 106 -13.86 21.52 1.39
C GLU A 106 -13.70 22.36 0.12
N ARG A 107 -12.77 21.99 -0.76
CA ARG A 107 -12.57 22.66 -2.05
C ARG A 107 -13.78 22.49 -2.98
N PHE A 108 -14.40 21.31 -3.04
CA PHE A 108 -15.64 21.08 -3.79
C PHE A 108 -16.80 21.90 -3.23
N ARG A 109 -17.01 21.87 -1.90
CA ARG A 109 -18.08 22.60 -1.22
C ARG A 109 -17.98 24.11 -1.45
N ARG A 110 -16.76 24.68 -1.42
CA ARG A 110 -16.54 26.11 -1.72
C ARG A 110 -16.95 26.52 -3.13
N GLN A 111 -16.92 25.59 -4.08
CA GLN A 111 -17.38 25.81 -5.46
C GLN A 111 -18.88 25.49 -5.66
N GLY A 112 -19.59 25.17 -4.58
CA GLY A 112 -21.02 24.84 -4.61
C GLY A 112 -21.32 23.37 -4.94
N TYR A 113 -20.32 22.49 -4.92
CA TYR A 113 -20.50 21.06 -5.17
C TYR A 113 -20.53 20.30 -3.85
N ALA A 114 -21.74 20.08 -3.30
CA ALA A 114 -21.93 19.33 -2.06
C ALA A 114 -22.30 17.86 -2.31
N THR A 115 -22.95 17.60 -3.44
CA THR A 115 -23.44 16.27 -3.82
C THR A 115 -22.99 15.90 -5.23
N PHE A 116 -23.11 14.61 -5.54
CA PHE A 116 -22.91 14.12 -6.90
C PHE A 116 -23.90 14.77 -7.88
N ALA A 117 -25.14 15.00 -7.47
CA ALA A 117 -26.14 15.68 -8.30
C ALA A 117 -25.70 17.10 -8.72
N ASP A 118 -24.94 17.80 -7.88
CA ASP A 118 -24.43 19.14 -8.21
C ASP A 118 -23.44 19.08 -9.38
N LEU A 119 -22.55 18.08 -9.38
CA LEU A 119 -21.63 17.82 -10.49
C LEU A 119 -22.36 17.31 -11.74
N GLN A 120 -23.40 16.50 -11.57
CA GLN A 120 -24.17 15.95 -12.69
C GLN A 120 -24.93 17.02 -13.49
N ARG A 121 -25.31 18.13 -12.85
CA ARG A 121 -26.10 19.23 -13.45
C ARG A 121 -25.26 20.29 -14.16
N VAL A 122 -23.94 20.26 -14.03
CA VAL A 122 -23.03 21.25 -14.63
C VAL A 122 -22.21 20.62 -15.76
N SER A 123 -21.70 21.45 -16.67
CA SER A 123 -20.84 20.99 -17.76
C SER A 123 -19.43 20.66 -17.26
N GLU A 124 -18.78 19.69 -17.89
CA GLU A 124 -17.38 19.33 -17.63
C GLU A 124 -16.45 20.55 -17.69
N ALA A 125 -16.66 21.41 -18.69
CA ALA A 125 -15.86 22.63 -18.89
C ALA A 125 -15.96 23.60 -17.69
N LYS A 126 -17.14 23.72 -17.08
CA LYS A 126 -17.31 24.55 -15.87
C LYS A 126 -16.53 23.96 -14.70
N VAL A 127 -16.69 22.65 -14.43
CA VAL A 127 -16.00 22.01 -13.30
C VAL A 127 -14.50 22.03 -13.48
N PHE A 128 -14.01 21.88 -14.72
CA PHE A 128 -12.60 22.05 -15.05
C PHE A 128 -12.12 23.49 -14.80
N GLY A 129 -12.91 24.51 -15.15
CA GLY A 129 -12.58 25.91 -14.83
C GLY A 129 -12.45 26.17 -13.32
N ASP A 130 -13.33 25.58 -12.52
CA ASP A 130 -13.36 25.79 -11.06
C ASP A 130 -12.25 25.02 -10.32
N LEU A 131 -11.92 23.80 -10.78
CA LEU A 131 -11.15 22.83 -10.01
C LEU A 131 -9.98 22.16 -10.77
N GLY A 132 -9.81 22.44 -12.06
CA GLY A 132 -8.78 21.85 -12.93
C GLY A 132 -9.04 20.38 -13.22
N ASP A 133 -7.96 19.62 -13.47
CA ASP A 133 -8.04 18.18 -13.80
C ASP A 133 -8.72 17.34 -12.70
N ALA A 134 -8.54 17.70 -11.43
CA ALA A 134 -9.23 17.05 -10.33
C ALA A 134 -10.76 17.23 -10.43
N GLY A 135 -11.21 18.41 -10.86
CA GLY A 135 -12.61 18.70 -11.13
C GLY A 135 -13.15 17.89 -12.30
N ARG A 136 -12.41 17.86 -13.41
CA ARG A 136 -12.76 17.05 -14.58
C ARG A 136 -12.92 15.57 -14.23
N HIS A 137 -11.97 15.03 -13.47
CA HIS A 137 -12.04 13.65 -13.02
C HIS A 137 -13.25 13.39 -12.12
N ALA A 138 -13.51 14.28 -11.15
CA ALA A 138 -14.68 14.17 -10.28
C ALA A 138 -16.01 14.26 -11.05
N TRP A 139 -16.07 15.12 -12.06
CA TRP A 139 -17.23 15.20 -12.95
C TRP A 139 -17.47 13.87 -13.68
N GLN A 140 -16.42 13.26 -14.27
CA GLN A 140 -16.54 11.95 -14.93
C GLN A 140 -17.08 10.88 -13.98
N LEU A 141 -16.52 10.80 -12.76
CA LEU A 141 -16.98 9.85 -11.73
C LEU A 141 -18.44 10.11 -11.33
N ALA A 142 -18.87 11.37 -11.25
CA ALA A 142 -20.25 11.71 -10.95
C ALA A 142 -21.23 11.33 -12.06
N GLN A 143 -20.74 11.24 -13.31
CA GLN A 143 -21.45 10.67 -14.46
C GLN A 143 -21.34 9.14 -14.55
N GLY A 144 -20.74 8.47 -13.56
CA GLY A 144 -20.52 7.02 -13.58
C GLY A 144 -19.38 6.56 -14.49
N ILE A 145 -18.64 7.49 -15.08
CA ILE A 145 -17.56 7.21 -16.03
C ILE A 145 -16.28 6.95 -15.25
N ASP A 146 -15.89 5.68 -15.17
CA ASP A 146 -14.61 5.24 -14.61
C ASP A 146 -13.99 4.20 -15.53
N ALA A 147 -12.95 4.61 -16.26
CA ALA A 147 -12.26 3.78 -17.25
C ALA A 147 -11.17 2.87 -16.65
N ARG A 148 -11.06 2.78 -15.31
CA ARG A 148 -10.05 1.95 -14.66
C ARG A 148 -10.48 0.48 -14.67
N ASP A 149 -9.67 -0.36 -15.28
CA ASP A 149 -9.82 -1.81 -15.21
C ASP A 149 -9.47 -2.36 -13.82
N VAL A 150 -9.95 -3.57 -13.53
CA VAL A 150 -9.46 -4.38 -12.42
C VAL A 150 -8.13 -4.99 -12.85
N VAL A 151 -7.04 -4.55 -12.22
CA VAL A 151 -5.69 -4.98 -12.53
C VAL A 151 -5.22 -5.94 -11.45
N PRO A 152 -4.99 -7.23 -11.79
CA PRO A 152 -4.43 -8.18 -10.86
C PRO A 152 -3.17 -7.66 -10.17
N GLU A 153 -3.02 -8.01 -8.90
CA GLU A 153 -1.98 -7.48 -8.00
C GLU A 153 -0.61 -7.38 -8.68
N ARG A 154 -0.06 -6.17 -8.68
CA ARG A 154 1.28 -5.88 -9.23
C ARG A 154 2.31 -6.17 -8.16
N ALA A 155 3.48 -6.66 -8.57
CA ALA A 155 4.62 -6.82 -7.67
C ALA A 155 4.87 -5.52 -6.87
N PRO A 156 5.16 -5.62 -5.56
CA PRO A 156 5.37 -4.44 -4.73
C PRO A 156 6.47 -3.55 -5.31
N LYS A 157 6.25 -2.23 -5.32
CA LYS A 157 7.26 -1.27 -5.81
C LYS A 157 8.34 -0.95 -4.78
N SER A 158 8.05 -1.22 -3.51
CA SER A 158 8.92 -0.96 -2.38
C SER A 158 8.54 -1.81 -1.17
N ILE A 159 9.51 -2.07 -0.29
CA ILE A 159 9.31 -2.74 1.00
C ILE A 159 9.93 -1.84 2.07
N GLY A 160 9.19 -1.48 3.12
CA GLY A 160 9.68 -0.59 4.17
C GLY A 160 9.19 -0.93 5.56
N GLN A 161 9.78 -0.28 6.54
CA GLN A 161 9.38 -0.29 7.94
C GLN A 161 9.61 1.10 8.53
N GLU A 162 8.69 1.53 9.37
CA GLU A 162 8.78 2.80 10.09
C GLU A 162 8.24 2.62 11.51
N GLU A 163 8.71 3.47 12.41
CA GLU A 163 8.31 3.50 13.82
C GLU A 163 7.93 4.93 14.19
N THR A 164 6.72 5.10 14.72
CA THR A 164 6.30 6.35 15.36
C THR A 164 6.57 6.24 16.85
N PHE A 165 7.36 7.17 17.39
CA PHE A 165 7.71 7.19 18.80
C PHE A 165 6.58 7.79 19.64
N GLU A 166 6.37 7.25 20.85
CA GLU A 166 5.42 7.81 21.83
C GLU A 166 5.80 9.23 22.25
N LYS A 167 7.10 9.48 22.42
CA LYS A 167 7.69 10.79 22.70
C LYS A 167 8.71 11.12 21.61
N ASP A 168 8.67 12.35 21.11
CA ASP A 168 9.66 12.83 20.16
C ASP A 168 11.07 12.66 20.74
N THR A 169 11.99 12.10 19.95
CA THR A 169 13.32 11.74 20.43
C THR A 169 14.42 12.35 19.58
N LEU A 170 15.45 12.88 20.25
CA LEU A 170 16.71 13.32 19.66
C LEU A 170 17.87 12.37 20.05
N ASP A 171 17.56 11.25 20.71
CA ASP A 171 18.56 10.26 21.09
C ASP A 171 19.08 9.55 19.83
N ILE A 172 20.25 10.01 19.38
CA ILE A 172 20.91 9.57 18.15
C ILE A 172 21.22 8.07 18.20
N ASP A 173 21.61 7.54 19.36
CA ASP A 173 21.99 6.14 19.48
C ASP A 173 20.76 5.24 19.45
N ARG A 174 19.69 5.63 20.14
CA ARG A 174 18.38 4.95 20.02
C ARG A 174 17.87 4.98 18.57
N LEU A 175 17.95 6.13 17.91
CA LEU A 175 17.51 6.27 16.51
C LEU A 175 18.31 5.37 15.57
N ARG A 176 19.63 5.26 15.76
CA ARG A 176 20.48 4.34 14.99
C ARG A 176 20.12 2.87 15.24
N GLN A 177 19.85 2.49 16.49
CA GLN A 177 19.46 1.12 16.82
C GLN A 177 18.13 0.74 16.14
N VAL A 178 17.13 1.62 16.23
CA VAL A 178 15.82 1.44 15.58
C VAL A 178 16.02 1.31 14.06
N LEU A 179 16.77 2.22 13.45
CA LEU A 179 17.02 2.21 12.01
C LEU A 179 17.76 0.93 11.56
N LEU A 180 18.71 0.43 12.34
CA LEU A 180 19.40 -0.83 12.08
C LEU A 180 18.40 -2.00 12.09
N GLY A 181 17.60 -2.12 13.15
CA GLY A 181 16.59 -3.19 13.26
C GLY A 181 15.57 -3.16 12.12
N GLN A 182 15.09 -1.98 11.75
CA GLN A 182 14.21 -1.79 10.59
C GLN A 182 14.90 -2.24 9.29
N THR A 183 16.15 -1.84 9.08
CA THR A 183 16.90 -2.19 7.87
C THR A 183 17.10 -3.70 7.74
N GLU A 184 17.45 -4.39 8.84
CA GLU A 184 17.59 -5.85 8.84
C GLU A 184 16.26 -6.55 8.54
N SER A 185 15.17 -6.10 9.17
CA SER A 185 13.83 -6.65 8.96
C SER A 185 13.36 -6.48 7.52
N VAL A 186 13.58 -5.29 6.94
CA VAL A 186 13.24 -5.00 5.54
C VAL A 186 14.09 -5.83 4.57
N ALA A 187 15.42 -5.91 4.79
CA ALA A 187 16.32 -6.71 3.96
C ALA A 187 15.97 -8.20 3.98
N ARG A 188 15.59 -8.74 5.14
CA ARG A 188 15.11 -10.12 5.27
C ARG A 188 13.81 -10.33 4.49
N ARG A 189 12.85 -9.41 4.58
CA ARG A 189 11.58 -9.49 3.82
C ARG A 189 11.83 -9.45 2.32
N LEU A 190 12.74 -8.58 1.86
CA LEU A 190 13.18 -8.52 0.47
C LEU A 190 13.73 -9.87 -0.01
N ARG A 191 14.66 -10.49 0.74
CA ARG A 191 15.21 -11.82 0.40
C ARG A 191 14.18 -12.93 0.42
N ARG A 192 13.25 -12.93 1.38
CA ARG A 192 12.15 -13.92 1.42
C ARG A 192 11.25 -13.86 0.19
N GLN A 193 11.13 -12.70 -0.45
CA GLN A 193 10.38 -12.53 -1.70
C GLN A 193 11.23 -12.84 -2.94
N GLY A 194 12.49 -13.26 -2.79
CA GLY A 194 13.39 -13.50 -3.92
C GLY A 194 13.71 -12.21 -4.70
N LEU A 195 13.75 -11.06 -4.02
CA LEU A 195 13.96 -9.76 -4.63
C LEU A 195 15.33 -9.17 -4.27
N ALA A 196 15.78 -8.24 -5.10
CA ALA A 196 16.86 -7.29 -4.84
C ALA A 196 16.32 -5.85 -4.99
N ALA A 197 17.01 -4.86 -4.42
CA ALA A 197 16.61 -3.47 -4.44
C ALA A 197 17.76 -2.55 -4.87
N ARG A 198 17.43 -1.47 -5.57
CA ARG A 198 18.41 -0.45 -6.01
C ARG A 198 18.44 0.79 -5.14
N THR A 199 17.40 1.08 -4.37
CA THR A 199 17.30 2.34 -3.64
C THR A 199 16.98 2.11 -2.19
N VAL A 200 17.70 2.80 -1.30
CA VAL A 200 17.37 2.94 0.13
C VAL A 200 16.84 4.36 0.33
N THR A 201 15.68 4.47 0.95
CA THR A 201 15.07 5.75 1.33
C THR A 201 14.91 5.81 2.84
N LEU A 202 15.54 6.81 3.46
CA LEU A 202 15.33 7.21 4.85
C LEU A 202 14.18 8.21 4.90
N LYS A 203 13.25 8.01 5.84
CA LYS A 203 12.10 8.87 6.11
C LYS A 203 12.18 9.34 7.56
N LEU A 204 12.08 10.65 7.74
CA LEU A 204 12.14 11.33 9.04
C LEU A 204 10.91 12.24 9.16
N ARG A 205 10.15 12.10 10.25
CA ARG A 205 8.99 12.96 10.50
C ARG A 205 9.12 13.69 11.83
N PHE A 206 8.74 14.95 11.84
CA PHE A 206 8.78 15.82 13.01
C PHE A 206 7.39 15.96 13.66
N SER A 207 7.35 16.65 14.80
CA SER A 207 6.13 16.86 15.59
C SER A 207 5.07 17.71 14.88
N ASP A 208 5.49 18.58 13.97
CA ASP A 208 4.62 19.38 13.09
C ASP A 208 4.12 18.60 11.86
N PHE A 209 4.35 17.28 11.84
CA PHE A 209 4.01 16.35 10.76
C PHE A 209 4.74 16.58 9.42
N GLN A 210 5.67 17.54 9.34
CA GLN A 210 6.56 17.66 8.18
C GLN A 210 7.44 16.42 8.05
N THR A 211 7.67 16.01 6.81
CA THR A 211 8.45 14.80 6.49
C THR A 211 9.63 15.17 5.60
N VAL A 212 10.82 14.76 6.03
CA VAL A 212 12.04 14.82 5.24
C VAL A 212 12.40 13.42 4.76
N THR A 213 12.77 13.32 3.48
CA THR A 213 13.29 12.08 2.91
C THR A 213 14.72 12.29 2.39
N ARG A 214 15.54 11.26 2.53
CA ARG A 214 16.88 11.16 1.94
C ARG A 214 17.00 9.79 1.28
N ARG A 215 17.66 9.72 0.13
CA ARG A 215 17.78 8.46 -0.62
C ARG A 215 19.17 8.26 -1.18
N ALA A 216 19.57 7.00 -1.29
CA ALA A 216 20.77 6.57 -1.99
C ALA A 216 20.37 5.46 -2.98
N THR A 217 21.00 5.48 -4.16
CA THR A 217 20.75 4.49 -5.22
C THR A 217 22.05 3.77 -5.55
N PHE A 218 22.01 2.45 -5.49
CA PHE A 218 23.09 1.56 -5.89
C PHE A 218 23.14 1.42 -7.41
N SER A 219 24.34 1.22 -7.95
CA SER A 219 24.56 0.95 -9.38
C SER A 219 23.97 -0.40 -9.81
N VAL A 220 24.03 -1.38 -8.91
CA VAL A 220 23.51 -2.75 -9.08
C VAL A 220 22.51 -3.04 -7.97
N ALA A 221 21.41 -3.71 -8.30
CA ALA A 221 20.45 -4.15 -7.30
C ALA A 221 21.10 -5.15 -6.35
N THR A 222 20.94 -4.95 -5.05
CA THR A 222 21.49 -5.84 -4.01
C THR A 222 20.39 -6.38 -3.11
N ASN A 223 20.68 -7.44 -2.37
CA ASN A 223 19.83 -7.95 -1.29
C ASN A 223 20.62 -8.10 0.03
N ILE A 224 21.82 -7.51 0.08
CA ILE A 224 22.74 -7.59 1.21
C ILE A 224 22.32 -6.57 2.28
N GLY A 225 22.00 -7.06 3.48
CA GLY A 225 21.54 -6.21 4.58
C GLY A 225 22.56 -5.17 5.02
N LEU A 226 23.84 -5.52 4.96
CA LEU A 226 24.94 -4.63 5.37
C LEU A 226 25.12 -3.43 4.43
N GLU A 227 24.89 -3.59 3.12
CA GLU A 227 24.96 -2.49 2.15
C GLU A 227 23.81 -1.51 2.41
N PHE A 228 22.60 -2.02 2.61
CA PHE A 228 21.45 -1.19 2.98
C PHE A 228 21.67 -0.44 4.29
N TRP A 229 22.22 -1.11 5.31
CA TRP A 229 22.51 -0.47 6.59
C TRP A 229 23.56 0.62 6.45
N SER A 230 24.66 0.35 5.75
CA SER A 230 25.72 1.33 5.53
C SER A 230 25.17 2.61 4.89
N SER A 231 24.37 2.47 3.84
CA SER A 231 23.74 3.62 3.17
C SER A 231 22.68 4.32 4.03
N ALA A 232 21.81 3.58 4.72
CA ALA A 232 20.79 4.16 5.59
C ALA A 232 21.43 4.95 6.74
N ARG A 233 22.48 4.38 7.36
CA ARG A 233 23.26 5.03 8.41
C ARG A 233 23.94 6.29 7.89
N GLU A 234 24.56 6.25 6.73
CA GLU A 234 25.22 7.42 6.15
C GLU A 234 24.22 8.56 5.91
N LEU A 235 23.06 8.26 5.33
CA LEU A 235 21.99 9.25 5.13
C LEU A 235 21.52 9.85 6.46
N PHE A 236 21.42 9.02 7.49
CA PHE A 236 21.03 9.46 8.83
C PHE A 236 22.11 10.32 9.48
N ASP A 237 23.38 9.91 9.44
CA ASP A 237 24.51 10.65 10.02
C ASP A 237 24.72 12.01 9.31
N GLN A 238 24.51 12.07 7.99
CA GLN A 238 24.52 13.31 7.22
C GLN A 238 23.39 14.27 7.62
N TRP A 239 22.20 13.74 7.92
CA TRP A 239 21.09 14.55 8.43
C TRP A 239 21.37 15.00 9.88
N ALA A 240 21.78 14.08 10.76
CA ALA A 240 22.02 14.36 12.16
C ALA A 240 23.15 15.39 12.39
N SER A 241 24.12 15.47 11.49
CA SER A 241 25.19 16.47 11.57
C SER A 241 24.77 17.89 11.15
N LYS A 242 23.65 18.06 10.44
CA LYS A 242 23.23 19.35 9.86
C LYS A 242 21.90 19.88 10.40
N GLU A 243 20.96 18.97 10.65
CA GLU A 243 19.53 19.27 10.81
C GLU A 243 18.91 18.47 11.97
N ALA A 244 19.73 18.03 12.96
CA ALA A 244 19.26 17.22 14.07
C ALA A 244 18.18 17.95 14.89
N GLN A 245 16.98 17.38 14.88
CA GLN A 245 15.84 17.83 15.66
C GLN A 245 15.00 16.63 16.11
N PRO A 246 14.22 16.74 17.20
CA PRO A 246 13.45 15.62 17.73
C PRO A 246 12.55 15.00 16.68
N LEU A 247 12.63 13.68 16.54
CA LEU A 247 11.87 12.90 15.58
C LEU A 247 10.64 12.29 16.23
N ARG A 248 9.50 12.43 15.56
CA ARG A 248 8.25 11.69 15.82
C ARG A 248 8.28 10.32 15.17
N LEU A 249 8.89 10.20 14.00
CA LEU A 249 9.01 8.93 13.27
C LEU A 249 10.32 8.83 12.51
N ILE A 250 10.88 7.61 12.50
CA ILE A 250 11.97 7.20 11.62
C ILE A 250 11.57 5.95 10.84
N GLY A 251 11.94 5.90 9.56
CA GLY A 251 11.64 4.77 8.69
C GLY A 251 12.68 4.55 7.60
N VAL A 252 12.77 3.31 7.15
CA VAL A 252 13.56 2.92 5.98
C VAL A 252 12.70 2.15 4.98
N SER A 253 12.86 2.46 3.70
CA SER A 253 12.21 1.74 2.61
C SER A 253 13.21 1.40 1.52
N LEU A 254 13.12 0.17 1.01
CA LEU A 254 13.84 -0.31 -0.16
C LEU A 254 12.93 -0.19 -1.39
N GLY A 255 13.46 0.28 -2.51
CA GLY A 255 12.73 0.48 -3.77
C GLY A 255 13.58 0.15 -4.99
N GLY A 256 12.97 0.25 -6.18
CA GLY A 256 13.58 -0.26 -7.41
C GLY A 256 13.78 -1.76 -7.31
N LEU A 257 12.68 -2.47 -6.97
CA LEU A 257 12.71 -3.90 -6.72
C LEU A 257 12.83 -4.66 -8.03
N GLU A 258 13.76 -5.59 -8.08
CA GLU A 258 14.02 -6.47 -9.21
C GLU A 258 13.99 -7.92 -8.73
N ALA A 259 13.52 -8.84 -9.57
CA ALA A 259 13.65 -10.26 -9.29
C ALA A 259 15.13 -10.59 -9.13
N GLN A 260 15.48 -11.33 -8.09
CA GLN A 260 16.85 -11.76 -7.87
C GLN A 260 17.26 -12.69 -9.01
N THR A 261 17.98 -12.15 -9.99
CA THR A 261 18.57 -12.94 -11.06
C THR A 261 19.85 -13.56 -10.55
N HIS A 262 19.94 -14.89 -10.61
CA HIS A 262 21.18 -15.65 -10.40
C HIS A 262 22.14 -15.49 -11.58
N ILE A 263 22.29 -14.29 -12.13
CA ILE A 263 23.39 -14.03 -13.05
C ILE A 263 24.61 -14.04 -12.14
N ALA A 264 25.33 -15.15 -12.15
CA ALA A 264 26.65 -15.24 -11.55
C ALA A 264 27.42 -14.03 -12.05
N GLU A 265 27.72 -13.09 -11.15
CA GLU A 265 28.64 -12.00 -11.43
C GLU A 265 29.88 -12.67 -12.03
N LEU A 266 30.26 -12.30 -13.25
CA LEU A 266 31.40 -12.91 -13.95
C LEU A 266 32.69 -12.81 -13.12
N PHE A 267 32.71 -11.88 -12.15
CA PHE A 267 33.73 -11.72 -11.12
C PHE A 267 33.04 -11.39 -9.77
N PRO A 268 32.70 -12.39 -8.94
CA PRO A 268 32.06 -12.12 -7.65
C PRO A 268 33.08 -11.51 -6.67
N ASP A 269 32.68 -10.44 -5.96
CA ASP A 269 33.46 -9.93 -4.85
C ASP A 269 33.39 -10.93 -3.67
N PRO A 270 34.52 -11.53 -3.23
CA PRO A 270 34.52 -12.53 -2.16
C PRO A 270 33.92 -12.02 -0.84
N ALA A 271 34.03 -10.72 -0.55
CA ALA A 271 33.47 -10.13 0.66
C ALA A 271 31.94 -10.05 0.58
N MET A 272 31.40 -9.65 -0.58
CA MET A 272 29.96 -9.59 -0.82
C MET A 272 29.32 -10.98 -0.78
N ASP A 273 29.97 -11.98 -1.39
CA ASP A 273 29.52 -13.37 -1.36
C ASP A 273 29.51 -13.95 0.05
N ARG A 274 30.54 -13.65 0.86
CA ARG A 274 30.54 -14.01 2.27
C ARG A 274 29.36 -13.39 3.00
N GLN A 275 29.07 -12.11 2.76
CA GLN A 275 27.95 -11.43 3.41
C GLN A 275 26.59 -12.00 2.98
N ARG A 276 26.40 -12.31 1.68
CA ARG A 276 25.19 -12.98 1.17
C ARG A 276 24.96 -14.32 1.88
N ARG A 277 26.01 -15.13 2.05
CA ARG A 277 25.93 -16.42 2.76
C ARG A 277 25.61 -16.24 4.24
N LEU A 278 26.21 -15.25 4.90
CA LEU A 278 25.92 -14.94 6.30
C LEU A 278 24.47 -14.51 6.50
N ASP A 279 23.97 -13.60 5.67
CA ASP A 279 22.58 -13.15 5.71
C ASP A 279 21.61 -14.32 5.46
N GLY A 280 21.90 -15.17 4.47
CA GLY A 280 21.11 -16.37 4.19
C GLY A 280 21.10 -17.38 5.34
N ALA A 281 22.25 -17.62 5.99
CA ALA A 281 22.35 -18.50 7.14
C ALA A 281 21.56 -17.96 8.35
N ALA A 282 21.69 -16.66 8.65
CA ALA A 282 20.93 -16.02 9.71
C ALA A 282 19.41 -16.09 9.46
N ASP A 283 18.98 -15.89 8.21
CA ASP A 283 17.57 -16.00 7.83
C ASP A 283 17.04 -17.42 7.95
N ALA A 284 17.84 -18.44 7.60
CA ALA A 284 17.48 -19.85 7.78
C ALA A 284 17.31 -20.22 9.26
N ILE A 285 18.19 -19.74 10.13
CA ILE A 285 18.07 -19.93 11.59
C ILE A 285 16.78 -19.28 12.10
N ARG A 286 16.50 -18.04 11.70
CA ARG A 286 15.27 -17.33 12.09
C ARG A 286 14.00 -17.99 11.57
N ALA A 287 14.03 -18.60 10.38
CA ALA A 287 12.90 -19.33 9.84
C ALA A 287 12.57 -20.57 10.68
N LYS A 288 13.58 -21.22 11.26
CA LYS A 288 13.42 -22.44 12.06
C LYS A 288 13.14 -22.17 13.55
N PHE A 289 13.75 -21.14 14.13
CA PHE A 289 13.77 -20.92 15.59
C PHE A 289 13.11 -19.60 16.03
N GLY A 290 12.55 -18.83 15.10
CA GLY A 290 11.89 -17.55 15.40
C GLY A 290 12.80 -16.34 15.19
N VAL A 291 12.19 -15.15 15.15
CA VAL A 291 12.86 -13.90 14.76
C VAL A 291 13.95 -13.48 15.75
N GLU A 292 13.78 -13.80 17.03
CA GLU A 292 14.73 -13.45 18.10
C GLU A 292 15.92 -14.41 18.21
N ALA A 293 15.93 -15.51 17.45
CA ALA A 293 16.97 -16.54 17.56
C ALA A 293 18.37 -16.01 17.24
N VAL A 294 18.49 -15.03 16.33
CA VAL A 294 19.75 -14.38 15.98
C VAL A 294 19.47 -12.91 15.65
N ASN A 295 20.18 -12.00 16.31
CA ASN A 295 20.15 -10.56 16.05
C ASN A 295 21.58 -10.01 15.96
N ARG A 296 21.78 -8.93 15.20
CA ARG A 296 23.03 -8.18 15.31
C ARG A 296 23.09 -7.57 16.70
N ALA A 297 24.23 -7.73 17.37
CA ALA A 297 24.44 -7.22 18.72
C ALA A 297 24.11 -5.71 18.85
N ALA A 298 24.43 -4.93 17.81
CA ALA A 298 24.16 -3.49 17.77
C ALA A 298 22.67 -3.12 17.60
N ALA A 299 21.79 -4.07 17.28
CA ALA A 299 20.35 -3.84 17.11
C ALA A 299 19.54 -4.13 18.38
N ILE A 300 20.17 -4.67 19.43
CA ILE A 300 19.49 -5.00 20.68
C ILE A 300 19.39 -3.72 21.52
N VAL A 301 18.17 -3.21 21.68
CA VAL A 301 17.88 -2.14 22.63
C VAL A 301 18.09 -2.72 24.03
N ARG A 302 19.09 -2.23 24.76
CA ARG A 302 19.23 -2.56 26.18
C ARG A 302 18.03 -1.94 26.90
N SER A 303 17.16 -2.74 27.48
CA SER A 303 16.22 -2.27 28.48
C SER A 303 17.04 -1.77 29.67
N GLU A 304 17.03 -0.47 29.92
CA GLU A 304 17.46 0.07 31.21
C GLU A 304 16.42 -0.40 32.25
N GLU A 305 16.88 -1.13 33.26
CA GLU A 305 16.15 -1.38 34.52
C GLU A 305 16.09 -0.10 35.37
#